data_AF-A0A662DYL6-F1
#
_entry.id   AF-A0A662DYL6-F1
#
_cell.length_a   1.000
_cell.length_b   1.000
_cell.length_c   1.000
_cell.angle_alpha   90.00
_cell.angle_beta   90.00
_cell.angle_gamma   90.00
#
_symmetry.space_group_name_H-M   'P 1'
#
loop_
_entity.id
_entity.type
_entity.pdbx_description
1 polymer ?
#
loop_
_entity_poly.entity_id
_entity_poly.type
_entity_poly.pdbx_seq_one_letter_code
_entity_poly.pdbx_strand_id
1 'polypeptide(L)'
;GVVVAMTHILLPFMTLPLFSVMKGINPYLMRAASSMGANPVQAFFRIYVPLTVSGIGAGGLLVFILSIGYYITPALVGGPQDIMASQLIDVQMNKQLNWNMASAIGVILLGITMVLFAIYNRLVGIDRIKLG
;
A
#
# COMPACT_ATOMS: atom_id res chain seq x y z
N GLY A 1 11.57 -12.29 -10.62
CA GLY A 1 10.72 -13.19 -9.81
C GLY A 1 10.13 -12.49 -8.59
N VAL A 2 10.94 -11.68 -7.90
CA VAL A 2 10.61 -11.00 -6.64
C VAL A 2 9.34 -10.17 -6.71
N VAL A 3 9.17 -9.32 -7.72
CA VAL A 3 7.98 -8.45 -7.84
C VAL A 3 6.68 -9.26 -7.92
N VAL A 4 6.70 -10.40 -8.63
CA VAL A 4 5.52 -11.28 -8.76
C VAL A 4 5.20 -11.95 -7.43
N ALA A 5 6.23 -12.49 -6.74
CA ALA A 5 6.06 -13.13 -5.44
C ALA A 5 5.57 -12.15 -4.38
N MET A 6 6.17 -10.95 -4.32
CA MET A 6 5.76 -9.91 -3.38
C MET A 6 4.34 -9.42 -3.65
N THR A 7 3.96 -9.22 -4.92
CA THR A 7 2.59 -8.84 -5.28
C THR A 7 1.58 -9.88 -4.80
N HIS A 8 1.87 -11.17 -4.95
CA HIS A 8 0.97 -12.23 -4.48
C HIS A 8 0.82 -12.24 -2.97
N ILE A 9 1.89 -11.99 -2.23
CA ILE A 9 1.86 -11.98 -0.77
C ILE A 9 1.17 -10.72 -0.23
N LEU A 10 1.37 -9.57 -0.89
CA LEU A 10 0.81 -8.28 -0.48
C LEU A 10 -0.66 -8.10 -0.95
N LEU A 11 -1.10 -8.86 -1.95
CA LEU A 11 -2.47 -8.84 -2.48
C LEU A 11 -3.57 -8.93 -1.40
N PRO A 12 -3.57 -9.93 -0.49
CA PRO A 12 -4.59 -10.02 0.56
C PRO A 12 -4.62 -8.80 1.48
N PHE A 13 -3.47 -8.16 1.71
CA PHE A 13 -3.35 -6.97 2.54
C PHE A 13 -3.94 -5.72 1.88
N MET A 14 -4.04 -5.69 0.55
CA MET A 14 -4.78 -4.67 -0.19
C MET A 14 -6.28 -4.97 -0.23
N THR A 15 -6.66 -6.23 -0.44
CA THR A 15 -8.06 -6.60 -0.69
C THR A 15 -8.90 -6.53 0.57
N LEU A 16 -8.35 -6.83 1.76
CA LEU A 16 -9.12 -6.79 3.01
C LEU A 16 -9.63 -5.38 3.37
N PRO A 17 -8.80 -4.32 3.39
CA PRO A 17 -9.28 -2.96 3.64
C PRO A 17 -10.23 -2.47 2.53
N LEU A 18 -9.92 -2.79 1.27
CA LEU A 18 -10.76 -2.42 0.14
C LEU A 18 -12.15 -3.06 0.25
N PHE A 19 -12.21 -4.35 0.58
CA PHE A 19 -13.46 -5.09 0.76
C PHE A 19 -14.28 -4.55 1.94
N SER A 20 -13.61 -4.18 3.04
CA SER A 20 -14.27 -3.56 4.20
C SER A 20 -15.00 -2.28 3.82
N VAL A 21 -14.36 -1.39 3.05
CA VAL A 21 -14.98 -0.15 2.55
C VAL A 21 -16.09 -0.44 1.54
N MET A 22 -15.84 -1.35 0.58
CA MET A 22 -16.83 -1.74 -0.42
C MET A 22 -18.12 -2.29 0.19
N LYS A 23 -18.03 -3.07 1.28
CA LYS A 23 -19.18 -3.61 2.00
C LYS A 23 -20.00 -2.53 2.70
N GLY A 24 -19.38 -1.40 3.06
CA GLY A 24 -20.05 -0.24 3.64
C GLY A 24 -20.81 0.62 2.62
N ILE A 25 -20.59 0.43 1.32
CA ILE A 25 -21.26 1.23 0.27
C ILE A 25 -22.72 0.77 0.11
N ASN A 26 -23.64 1.73 0.17
CA ASN A 26 -25.07 1.45 0.02
C ASN A 26 -25.40 0.93 -1.40
N PRO A 27 -25.98 -0.28 -1.55
CA PRO A 27 -26.31 -0.85 -2.86
C PRO A 27 -27.40 -0.08 -3.63
N TYR A 28 -28.18 0.77 -2.96
CA TYR A 28 -29.19 1.61 -3.62
C TYR A 28 -28.58 2.71 -4.49
N LEU A 29 -27.31 3.10 -4.29
CA LEU A 29 -26.63 4.13 -5.09
C LEU A 29 -26.51 3.74 -6.57
N MET A 30 -26.21 2.47 -6.85
CA MET A 30 -26.16 1.97 -8.23
C MET A 30 -27.55 1.92 -8.87
N ARG A 31 -28.58 1.50 -8.10
CA ARG A 31 -29.96 1.47 -8.60
C ARG A 31 -30.48 2.87 -8.92
N ALA A 32 -30.21 3.84 -8.06
CA ALA A 32 -30.58 5.24 -8.28
C ALA A 32 -29.89 5.82 -9.53
N ALA A 33 -28.61 5.49 -9.75
CA ALA A 33 -27.89 5.91 -10.95
C ALA A 33 -28.51 5.33 -12.23
N SER A 34 -28.85 4.03 -12.22
CA SER A 34 -29.52 3.39 -13.35
C SER A 34 -30.92 3.95 -13.60
N SER A 35 -31.67 4.30 -12.55
CA SER A 35 -32.96 4.99 -12.69
C SER A 35 -32.85 6.38 -13.30
N MET A 36 -31.69 7.04 -13.19
CA MET A 36 -31.41 8.32 -13.87
C MET A 36 -30.83 8.14 -15.29
N GLY A 37 -30.87 6.94 -15.85
CA GLY A 37 -30.40 6.65 -17.21
C GLY A 37 -28.89 6.43 -17.34
N ALA A 38 -28.15 6.32 -16.23
CA ALA A 38 -26.72 5.99 -16.29
C ALA A 38 -26.53 4.51 -16.64
N ASN A 39 -25.63 4.23 -17.59
CA ASN A 39 -25.28 2.85 -17.88
C ASN A 39 -24.50 2.24 -16.68
N PRO A 40 -24.51 0.90 -16.48
CA PRO A 40 -23.84 0.27 -15.34
C PRO A 40 -22.34 0.60 -15.21
N VAL A 41 -21.64 0.75 -16.33
CA VAL A 41 -20.20 1.08 -16.37
C VAL A 41 -19.97 2.53 -15.93
N GLN A 42 -20.80 3.46 -16.40
CA GLN A 42 -20.79 4.87 -16.00
C GLN A 42 -21.11 5.03 -14.52
N ALA A 43 -22.13 4.31 -14.01
CA ALA A 43 -22.47 4.32 -12.59
C ALA A 43 -21.31 3.78 -11.74
N PHE A 44 -20.63 2.72 -12.18
CA PHE A 44 -19.45 2.19 -11.51
C PHE A 44 -18.31 3.23 -11.42
N PHE A 45 -17.85 3.77 -12.55
CA PHE A 45 -16.72 4.70 -12.54
C PHE A 45 -17.03 6.06 -11.92
N ARG A 46 -18.29 6.53 -12.02
CA ARG A 46 -18.67 7.87 -11.56
C ARG A 46 -19.14 7.91 -10.10
N ILE A 47 -19.68 6.82 -9.58
CA ILE A 47 -20.26 6.77 -8.23
C ILE A 47 -19.51 5.77 -7.37
N TYR A 48 -19.36 4.54 -7.82
CA TYR A 48 -18.78 3.47 -7.00
C TYR A 48 -17.26 3.66 -6.78
N VAL A 49 -16.49 3.94 -7.83
CA VAL A 49 -15.03 4.11 -7.76
C VAL A 49 -14.61 5.27 -6.85
N PRO A 50 -15.19 6.48 -6.93
CA PRO A 50 -14.85 7.56 -6.00
C PRO A 50 -15.13 7.23 -4.53
N LEU A 51 -16.17 6.41 -4.26
CA LEU A 51 -16.51 5.98 -2.91
C LEU A 51 -15.53 4.93 -2.36
N THR A 52 -14.86 4.16 -3.21
CA THR A 52 -13.85 3.18 -2.78
C THR A 52 -12.45 3.79 -2.62
N VAL A 53 -12.23 5.06 -3.00
CA VAL A 53 -10.92 5.73 -2.89
C VAL A 53 -10.36 5.71 -1.46
N SER A 54 -11.21 5.81 -0.44
CA SER A 54 -10.78 5.69 0.96
C SER A 54 -10.24 4.29 1.29
N GLY A 55 -10.84 3.24 0.71
CA GLY A 55 -10.39 1.85 0.83
C GLY A 55 -9.10 1.58 0.06
N ILE A 56 -8.97 2.17 -1.13
CA ILE A 56 -7.72 2.12 -1.92
C ILE A 56 -6.59 2.81 -1.14
N GLY A 57 -6.89 3.95 -0.51
CA GLY A 57 -5.95 4.61 0.38
C GLY A 57 -5.51 3.68 1.50
N ALA A 58 -6.45 3.23 2.34
CA ALA A 58 -6.14 2.44 3.52
C ALA A 58 -5.35 1.16 3.18
N GLY A 59 -5.76 0.44 2.13
CA GLY A 59 -5.03 -0.74 1.64
C GLY A 59 -3.65 -0.38 1.08
N GLY A 60 -3.53 0.70 0.32
CA GLY A 60 -2.28 1.17 -0.27
C GLY A 60 -1.24 1.54 0.79
N LEU A 61 -1.65 2.24 1.85
CA LEU A 61 -0.76 2.57 2.96
C LEU A 61 -0.31 1.32 3.73
N LEU A 62 -1.22 0.38 3.95
CA LEU A 62 -0.90 -0.87 4.64
C LEU A 62 0.13 -1.68 3.82
N VAL A 63 -0.09 -1.84 2.52
CA VAL A 63 0.86 -2.50 1.61
C VAL A 63 2.20 -1.76 1.53
N PHE A 64 2.19 -0.43 1.54
CA PHE A 64 3.40 0.39 1.53
C PHE A 64 4.25 0.18 2.79
N ILE A 65 3.62 0.19 3.97
CA ILE A 65 4.32 -0.05 5.24
C ILE A 65 4.92 -1.46 5.25
N LEU A 66 4.16 -2.46 4.81
CA LEU A 66 4.64 -3.84 4.74
C LEU A 66 5.77 -4.01 3.74
N SER A 67 5.72 -3.34 2.59
CA SER A 67 6.71 -3.49 1.53
C SER A 67 8.07 -2.89 1.88
N ILE A 68 8.12 -1.78 2.63
CA ILE A 68 9.39 -1.19 3.10
C ILE A 68 10.16 -2.16 3.99
N GLY A 69 9.46 -2.85 4.89
CA GLY A 69 10.05 -3.84 5.80
C GLY A 69 10.37 -5.19 5.14
N TYR A 70 9.95 -5.39 3.88
CA TYR A 70 9.97 -6.69 3.23
C TYR A 70 11.33 -6.98 2.57
N TYR A 71 12.28 -7.52 3.34
CA TYR A 71 13.60 -7.90 2.80
C TYR A 71 13.87 -9.40 2.79
N ILE A 72 13.16 -10.17 3.62
CA ILE A 72 13.36 -11.62 3.77
C ILE A 72 12.91 -12.35 2.49
N THR A 73 11.72 -12.04 1.96
CA THR A 73 11.19 -12.70 0.77
C THR A 73 11.97 -12.37 -0.51
N PRO A 74 12.39 -11.12 -0.77
CA PRO A 74 13.34 -10.81 -1.84
C PRO A 74 14.67 -11.55 -1.69
N ALA A 75 15.20 -11.68 -0.48
CA ALA A 75 16.45 -12.41 -0.25
C ALA A 75 16.33 -13.92 -0.54
N LEU A 76 15.14 -14.50 -0.39
CA LEU A 76 14.88 -15.93 -0.64
C LEU A 76 14.47 -16.23 -2.09
N VAL A 77 13.77 -15.32 -2.75
CA VAL A 77 13.17 -15.52 -4.09
C VAL A 77 13.90 -14.74 -5.19
N GLY A 78 14.76 -13.79 -4.81
CA GLY A 78 15.48 -12.89 -5.70
C GLY A 78 16.92 -13.30 -5.97
N GLY A 79 17.43 -12.85 -7.11
CA GLY A 79 18.85 -12.99 -7.45
C GLY A 79 19.71 -11.87 -6.87
N PRO A 80 21.04 -11.88 -7.11
CA PRO A 80 21.98 -10.85 -6.63
C PRO A 80 21.66 -9.41 -7.05
N GLN A 81 20.77 -9.23 -8.03
CA GLN A 81 20.35 -7.94 -8.57
C GLN A 81 19.08 -7.39 -7.89
N ASP A 82 18.34 -8.20 -7.13
CA ASP A 82 17.06 -7.82 -6.51
C ASP A 82 17.24 -7.44 -5.02
N ILE A 83 18.22 -6.59 -4.73
CA ILE A 83 18.55 -6.19 -3.35
C ILE A 83 17.62 -5.05 -2.90
N MET A 84 16.90 -5.26 -1.80
CA MET A 84 16.10 -4.22 -1.16
C MET A 84 16.90 -3.34 -0.20
N ALA A 85 16.46 -2.11 0.03
CA ALA A 85 17.09 -1.19 0.98
C ALA A 85 17.27 -1.81 2.38
N SER A 86 16.24 -2.53 2.84
CA SER A 86 16.25 -3.24 4.12
C SER A 86 17.25 -4.42 4.14
N GLN A 87 17.52 -5.05 2.99
CA GLN A 87 18.57 -6.07 2.87
C GLN A 87 19.98 -5.47 2.94
N LEU A 88 20.18 -4.25 2.42
CA LEU A 88 21.46 -3.54 2.54
C LEU A 88 21.80 -3.23 4.01
N ILE A 89 20.81 -2.85 4.80
CA ILE A 89 20.98 -2.63 6.24
C ILE A 89 21.42 -3.92 6.92
N ASP A 90 20.75 -5.04 6.64
CA ASP A 90 21.08 -6.36 7.18
C ASP A 90 22.52 -6.80 6.85
N VAL A 91 22.93 -6.66 5.57
CA VAL A 91 24.30 -6.99 5.14
C VAL A 91 25.33 -6.10 5.84
N GLN A 92 25.04 -4.81 5.99
CA GLN A 92 25.97 -3.88 6.62
C GLN A 92 26.14 -4.12 8.12
N MET A 93 25.06 -4.54 8.81
CA MET A 93 25.09 -4.91 10.22
C MET A 93 25.73 -6.29 10.46
N ASN A 94 25.26 -7.32 9.75
CA ASN A 94 25.58 -8.72 10.07
C ASN A 94 26.78 -9.28 9.30
N LYS A 95 27.09 -8.77 8.10
CA LYS A 95 28.26 -9.24 7.33
C LYS A 95 29.46 -8.32 7.44
N GLN A 96 29.23 -7.01 7.35
CA GLN A 96 30.33 -6.02 7.36
C GLN A 96 30.59 -5.42 8.75
N LEU A 97 29.75 -5.71 9.75
CA LEU A 97 29.86 -5.19 11.12
C LEU A 97 30.02 -3.66 11.17
N ASN A 98 29.47 -2.96 10.19
CA ASN A 98 29.60 -1.52 10.03
C ASN A 98 28.28 -0.85 10.38
N TRP A 99 28.06 -0.74 11.69
CA TRP A 99 26.87 -0.17 12.29
C TRP A 99 26.65 1.28 11.86
N ASN A 100 27.72 2.04 11.64
CA ASN A 100 27.65 3.45 11.22
C ASN A 100 26.97 3.59 9.86
N MET A 101 27.38 2.78 8.88
CA MET A 101 26.79 2.81 7.55
C MET A 101 25.37 2.23 7.53
N ALA A 102 25.09 1.21 8.34
CA ALA A 102 23.75 0.68 8.53
C ALA A 102 22.78 1.76 9.08
N SER A 103 23.21 2.51 10.11
CA SER A 103 22.42 3.60 10.67
C SER A 103 22.18 4.72 9.67
N ALA A 104 23.17 5.09 8.85
CA ALA A 104 23.01 6.12 7.82
C ALA A 104 21.93 5.73 6.79
N ILE A 105 21.97 4.50 6.29
CA ILE A 105 20.95 3.98 5.34
C ILE A 105 19.57 3.92 6.02
N GLY A 106 19.51 3.49 7.28
CA GLY A 106 18.28 3.44 8.06
C GLY A 106 17.63 4.81 8.25
N VAL A 107 18.41 5.85 8.57
CA VAL A 107 17.90 7.22 8.73
C VAL A 107 17.37 7.78 7.40
N ILE A 108 18.07 7.51 6.28
CA ILE A 108 17.59 7.92 4.94
C ILE A 108 16.26 7.23 4.61
N LEU A 109 16.18 5.91 4.84
CA LEU A 109 14.96 5.14 4.60
C LEU A 109 13.79 5.63 5.45
N LEU A 110 14.05 5.95 6.72
CA LEU A 110 13.07 6.53 7.63
C LEU A 110 12.59 7.89 7.14
N GLY A 111 13.50 8.78 6.71
CA GLY A 111 13.15 10.08 6.14
C GLY A 111 12.25 9.97 4.91
N ILE A 112 12.60 9.09 3.96
CA ILE A 112 11.79 8.81 2.77
C ILE A 112 10.40 8.27 3.17
N THR A 113 10.35 7.34 4.12
CA THR A 113 9.09 6.77 4.62
C THR A 113 8.19 7.84 5.23
N MET A 114 8.77 8.75 6.02
CA MET A 114 8.03 9.84 6.67
C MET A 114 7.48 10.84 5.64
N VAL A 115 8.26 11.17 4.60
CA VAL A 115 7.81 12.02 3.48
C VAL A 115 6.67 11.36 2.72
N LEU A 116 6.80 10.09 2.37
CA LEU A 116 5.75 9.35 1.66
C LEU A 116 4.48 9.22 2.51
N PHE A 117 4.62 8.98 3.81
CA PHE A 117 3.50 8.99 4.75
C PHE A 117 2.81 10.36 4.82
N ALA A 118 3.59 11.45 4.86
CA ALA A 118 3.03 12.81 4.86
C ALA A 118 2.29 13.14 3.55
N ILE A 119 2.84 12.77 2.39
CA ILE A 119 2.19 12.92 1.08
C ILE A 119 0.90 12.11 1.04
N TYR A 120 0.95 10.85 1.47
CA TYR A 120 -0.22 9.98 1.53
C TYR A 120 -1.31 10.58 2.44
N ASN A 121 -0.95 11.02 3.64
CA ASN A 121 -1.89 11.63 4.58
C ASN A 121 -2.56 12.87 3.96
N ARG A 122 -1.80 13.70 3.23
CA ARG A 122 -2.31 14.88 2.53
C ARG A 122 -3.24 14.54 1.36
N LEU A 123 -2.98 13.46 0.61
CA LEU A 123 -3.78 13.06 -0.56
C LEU A 123 -5.07 12.32 -0.17
N VAL A 124 -4.99 11.41 0.81
CA VAL A 124 -6.13 10.58 1.22
C VAL A 124 -6.97 11.28 2.28
N GLY A 125 -6.40 12.21 3.04
CA GLY A 125 -7.08 12.94 4.12
C GLY A 125 -7.58 11.95 5.17
N ILE A 126 -6.71 11.55 6.10
CA ILE A 126 -7.07 10.65 7.20
C ILE A 126 -8.30 11.19 7.98
N ASP A 127 -8.56 12.50 7.94
CA ASP A 127 -9.77 13.15 8.48
C ASP A 127 -11.10 12.66 7.87
N ARG A 128 -11.09 12.01 6.71
CA ARG A 128 -12.27 11.35 6.10
C ARG A 128 -12.40 9.88 6.47
N ILE A 129 -11.39 9.28 7.08
CA ILE A 129 -11.46 7.95 7.66
C ILE A 129 -12.13 8.10 9.02
N LYS A 130 -13.46 8.22 9.02
CA LYS A 130 -14.23 8.09 10.25
C LYS A 130 -13.97 6.70 10.83
N LEU A 131 -13.09 6.64 11.82
CA LEU A 131 -12.99 5.56 12.78
C LEU A 131 -14.23 5.67 13.68
N GLY A 132 -15.33 5.05 13.25
CA GLY A 132 -16.62 5.03 13.96
C GLY A 132 -17.78 5.46 13.09
#